data_AF-A0A1G6GQ43-F1
#
_entry.id   AF-A0A1G6GQ43-F1
#
_cell.length_a   1.000
_cell.length_b   1.000
_cell.length_c   1.000
_cell.angle_alpha   90.00
_cell.angle_beta   90.00
_cell.angle_gamma   90.00
#
_symmetry.space_group_name_H-M   'P 1'
#
loop_
_entity.id
_entity.type
_entity.pdbx_description
1 polymer ?
#
loop_
_entity_poly.entity_id
_entity_poly.type
_entity_poly.pdbx_seq_one_letter_code
_entity_poly.pdbx_strand_id
1 'polypeptide(L)' 'MNDPMNIIQQLQQRKLLHQQKVDEIKAASHELDDVINFRVSKRLKAEFNRICKDSQSTISRELKRYMLEAIEKERI' A
#
# COMPACT_ATOMS: atom_id res chain seq x y z
N MET A 1 18.53 -33.26 1.79
CA MET A 1 17.83 -32.73 2.98
C MET A 1 18.00 -31.22 2.97
N ASN A 2 16.92 -30.43 2.85
CA ASN A 2 17.03 -28.98 2.98
C ASN A 2 17.25 -28.64 4.46
N ASP A 3 18.36 -27.97 4.75
CA ASP A 3 18.70 -27.50 6.11
C ASP A 3 17.67 -26.45 6.56
N PRO A 4 16.95 -26.67 7.68
CA PRO A 4 16.02 -25.69 8.25
C PRO A 4 16.66 -24.31 8.44
N MET A 5 17.96 -24.24 8.71
CA MET A 5 18.69 -22.99 8.94
C MET A 5 18.80 -22.14 7.68
N ASN A 6 18.95 -22.79 6.51
CA ASN A 6 18.97 -22.11 5.22
C ASN A 6 17.58 -21.51 4.90
N ILE A 7 16.50 -22.23 5.22
CA ILE A 7 15.13 -21.73 5.02
C ILE A 7 14.85 -20.51 5.90
N ILE A 8 15.27 -20.55 7.17
CA ILE A 8 15.07 -19.44 8.12
C ILE A 8 15.82 -18.18 7.65
N GLN A 9 17.08 -18.33 7.22
CA GLN A 9 17.88 -17.21 6.70
C GLN A 9 17.25 -16.59 5.44
N GLN A 10 16.79 -17.42 4.50
CA GLN A 10 16.11 -16.94 3.31
C GLN A 10 14.82 -16.17 3.64
N LEU A 11 14.03 -16.64 4.61
CA LEU A 11 12.81 -15.96 5.05
C LEU A 11 13.12 -14.61 5.71
N GLN A 12 14.16 -14.54 6.54
CA GLN A 12 14.61 -13.29 7.16
C GLN A 12 15.08 -12.28 6.12
N GLN A 13 15.85 -12.73 5.13
CA GLN A 13 16.34 -11.87 4.05
C GLN A 13 15.18 -11.32 3.21
N ARG A 14 14.18 -12.14 2.87
CA ARG A 14 12.97 -11.68 2.16
C ARG A 14 12.20 -10.62 2.96
N LYS A 15 12.01 -10.83 4.27
CA LYS A 15 11.34 -9.86 5.14
C LYS A 15 12.10 -8.53 5.20
N LEU A 16 13.43 -8.58 5.31
CA LEU A 16 14.26 -7.38 5.32
C LEU A 16 14.15 -6.59 4.01
N LEU A 17 14.25 -7.28 2.87
CA LEU A 17 14.12 -6.66 1.56
C LEU A 17 12.73 -6.03 1.35
N HIS A 18 11.68 -6.70 1.82
CA HIS A 18 10.32 -6.15 1.78
C HIS A 18 10.20 -4.87 2.62
N GLN A 19 10.71 -4.91 3.86
CA GLN A 19 10.70 -3.75 4.74
C GLN A 19 11.44 -2.56 4.14
N GLN A 20 12.62 -2.78 3.54
CA GLN A 20 13.39 -1.73 2.87
C GLN A 20 12.58 -1.06 1.75
N LYS A 21 11.91 -1.85 0.90
CA LYS A 21 11.04 -1.31 -0.15
C LYS A 21 9.87 -0.50 0.39
N VAL A 22 9.24 -0.97 1.46
CA VAL A 22 8.15 -0.24 2.13
C VAL A 22 8.65 1.10 2.68
N ASP A 23 9.84 1.11 3.29
CA ASP A 23 10.43 2.32 3.87
C ASP A 23 10.79 3.35 2.77
N GLU A 24 11.32 2.89 1.64
CA GLU A 24 11.58 3.72 0.45
C GLU A 24 10.29 4.38 -0.07
N ILE A 25 9.21 3.60 -0.20
CA ILE A 25 7.90 4.11 -0.65
C ILE A 25 7.36 5.17 0.32
N LYS A 26 7.51 4.96 1.63
CA LYS A 26 7.06 5.92 2.65
C LYS A 26 7.86 7.22 2.61
N ALA A 27 9.19 7.11 2.44
CA ALA A 27 10.07 8.26 2.31
C ALA A 27 9.70 9.12 1.09
N ALA A 28 9.34 8.48 -0.02
CA ALA A 28 8.92 9.15 -1.25
C ALA A 28 7.44 9.60 -1.27
N SER A 29 6.69 9.44 -0.17
CA SER A 29 5.23 9.68 -0.16
C SER A 29 4.79 11.13 -0.44
N HIS A 30 5.74 12.06 -0.41
CA HIS A 30 5.56 13.48 -0.73
C HIS A 30 5.86 13.82 -2.20
N GLU A 31 6.51 12.92 -2.94
CA GLU A 31 6.83 13.06 -4.36
C GLU A 31 5.59 12.64 -5.17
N LEU A 32 4.87 13.63 -5.74
CA LEU A 32 3.60 13.42 -6.45
C LEU A 32 3.80 13.58 -7.96
N ASP A 33 4.74 12.80 -8.51
CA ASP A 33 5.21 12.96 -9.89
C ASP A 33 4.45 12.12 -10.92
N ASP A 34 3.47 11.31 -10.48
CA ASP A 34 2.69 10.42 -11.34
C ASP A 34 1.19 10.36 -10.95
N VAL A 35 0.33 9.89 -11.86
CA VAL A 35 -1.14 9.91 -11.75
C VAL A 35 -1.75 8.56 -12.09
N ILE A 36 -2.67 8.08 -11.23
CA ILE A 36 -3.48 6.89 -11.49
C ILE A 36 -4.87 7.29 -11.99
N ASN A 37 -5.27 6.78 -13.16
CA ASN A 37 -6.61 6.95 -13.71
C ASN A 37 -7.51 5.77 -13.31
N PHE A 38 -8.36 5.97 -12.30
CA PHE A 38 -9.23 4.93 -11.75
C PHE A 38 -10.69 5.08 -12.18
N ARG A 39 -11.21 4.12 -12.96
CA ARG A 39 -12.62 4.10 -13.41
C ARG A 39 -13.47 3.31 -12.43
N VAL A 40 -14.56 3.93 -11.95
CA VAL A 40 -15.52 3.32 -11.03
C VAL A 40 -16.95 3.75 -11.35
N SER A 41 -17.93 3.00 -10.85
CA SER A 41 -19.33 3.40 -10.97
C SER A 41 -19.60 4.69 -10.18
N LYS A 42 -20.56 5.50 -10.66
CA LYS A 42 -20.97 6.74 -10.01
C LYS A 42 -21.42 6.52 -8.56
N ARG A 43 -22.14 5.42 -8.30
CA ARG A 43 -22.64 5.07 -6.96
C ARG A 43 -21.52 4.74 -5.99
N LEU A 44 -20.52 3.97 -6.43
CA LEU A 44 -19.35 3.66 -5.60
C LEU A 44 -18.56 4.92 -5.26
N LYS A 45 -18.29 5.78 -6.26
CA LYS A 45 -17.60 7.05 -6.03
C LYS A 45 -18.36 7.94 -5.04
N ALA A 46 -19.68 8.03 -5.17
CA ALA A 46 -20.51 8.86 -4.31
C ALA A 46 -20.44 8.41 -2.84
N GLU A 47 -20.59 7.11 -2.59
CA GLU A 47 -20.56 6.58 -1.23
C GLU A 47 -19.16 6.68 -0.61
N PHE A 48 -18.12 6.34 -1.37
CA PHE A 48 -16.75 6.48 -0.88
C PHE A 48 -16.39 7.93 -0.56
N ASN A 49 -16.84 8.88 -1.39
CA ASN A 49 -16.65 10.31 -1.14
C ASN A 49 -17.38 10.78 0.13
N ARG A 50 -18.58 10.27 0.41
CA ARG A 50 -19.33 10.56 1.64
C ARG A 50 -18.53 10.13 2.87
N ILE A 51 -18.07 8.87 2.88
CA ILE A 51 -17.25 8.32 3.98
C ILE A 51 -15.96 9.12 4.18
N CYS A 52 -15.26 9.47 3.09
CA CYS A 52 -14.06 10.29 3.17
C CYS A 52 -14.33 11.64 3.86
N LYS A 53 -15.42 12.33 3.48
CA LYS A 53 -15.81 13.62 4.08
C LYS A 53 -16.14 13.48 5.56
N ASP A 54 -16.88 12.46 5.94
CA ASP A 54 -17.23 12.18 7.34
C ASP A 54 -15.96 12.00 8.20
N SER A 55 -14.90 11.44 7.60
CA SER A 55 -13.58 11.25 8.21
C SER A 55 -12.59 12.42 8.04
N GLN A 56 -13.01 13.59 7.51
CA GLN A 56 -12.12 14.71 7.18
C GLN A 56 -10.94 14.32 6.25
N SER A 57 -11.22 13.45 5.28
CA SER A 57 -10.25 12.94 4.31
C SER A 57 -10.73 13.16 2.87
N THR A 58 -9.90 12.76 1.91
CA THR A 58 -10.19 12.81 0.47
C THR A 58 -10.03 11.42 -0.14
N ILE A 59 -10.72 11.18 -1.26
CA ILE A 59 -10.59 9.93 -2.02
C ILE A 59 -9.11 9.63 -2.30
N SER A 60 -8.35 10.62 -2.78
CA SER A 60 -6.94 10.44 -3.10
C SER A 60 -6.09 10.09 -1.86
N ARG A 61 -6.38 10.69 -0.70
CA ARG A 61 -5.68 10.37 0.55
C ARG A 61 -5.97 8.94 0.98
N GLU A 62 -7.23 8.52 0.95
CA GLU A 62 -7.61 7.16 1.35
C GLU A 62 -7.15 6.10 0.36
N LEU A 63 -7.15 6.38 -0.95
CA LEU A 63 -6.55 5.48 -1.94
C LEU A 63 -5.05 5.31 -1.70
N LYS A 64 -4.31 6.40 -1.43
CA LYS A 64 -2.88 6.31 -1.09
C LYS A 64 -2.64 5.46 0.17
N ARG A 65 -3.46 5.65 1.21
CA ARG A 65 -3.39 4.85 2.44
C ARG A 65 -3.69 3.38 2.18
N TYR A 66 -4.73 3.09 1.42
CA TYR A 66 -5.10 1.72 1.07
C TYR A 66 -4.01 1.02 0.25
N MET A 67 -3.45 1.71 -0.74
CA MET A 67 -2.34 1.18 -1.55
C MET A 67 -1.11 0.89 -0.70
N LEU A 68 -0.74 1.81 0.21
CA LEU A 68 0.37 1.59 1.13
C LEU A 68 0.11 0.38 2.03
N GLU A 69 -1.08 0.27 2.62
CA GLU A 69 -1.46 -0.86 3.46
C GLU A 69 -1.45 -2.19 2.70
N ALA A 70 -1.93 -2.19 1.45
CA ALA A 70 -1.92 -3.37 0.59
C ALA A 70 -0.49 -3.85 0.27
N ILE A 71 0.44 -2.91 0.01
CA ILE A 71 1.87 -3.21 -0.19
C ILE A 71 2.49 -3.73 1.11
N GLU A 72 2.29 -3.04 2.23
CA GLU A 72 2.84 -3.44 3.53
C GLU A 72 2.45 -4.88 3.91
N LYS A 73 1.18 -5.24 3.68
CA LYS A 73 0.61 -6.53 4.05
C LYS A 73 0.72 -7.60 2.97
N GLU A 74 1.31 -7.28 1.81
CA GLU A 74 1.32 -8.14 0.61
C GLU A 74 -0.09 -8.69 0.28
N ARG A 75 -1.12 -7.85 0.47
CA ARG A 75 -2.52 -8.24 0.30
C ARG A 75 -3.16 -7.41 -0.79
N ILE A 76 -3.13 -7.95 -2.01
CA ILE A 76 -3.80 -7.45 -3.21
C ILE A 76 -4.85 -8.46 -3.65
#